data_AF-A0A4P9WKD0-F1
#
_entry.id   AF-A0A4P9WKD0-F1
#
_cell.length_a   1.000
_cell.length_b   1.000
_cell.length_c   1.000
_cell.angle_alpha   90.00
_cell.angle_beta   90.00
_cell.angle_gamma   90.00
#
_symmetry.space_group_name_H-M   'P 1'
#
loop_
_entity.id
_entity.type
_entity.pdbx_description
1 polymer ?
#
loop_
_entity_poly.entity_id
_entity_poly.type
_entity_poly.pdbx_seq_one_letter_code
_entity_poly.pdbx_strand_id
1 'polypeptide(L)'
;PHLDVVETEKEYVVRADLPGMKKDEVTISMQDGVLSISGDRKAETVESTHQRHVIERYHGRFQRQIHIPVDVVVTNASATMENGVLELKLPK
;
A
#
# COMPACT_ATOMS: atom_id res chain seq x y z
N PRO A 1 -6.35 1.82 2.90
CA PRO A 1 -5.79 0.53 3.39
C PRO A 1 -5.27 0.71 4.83
N HIS A 2 -5.31 -0.35 5.63
CA HIS A 2 -4.61 -0.38 6.91
C HIS A 2 -3.10 -0.44 6.66
N LEU A 3 -2.32 0.13 7.58
CA LEU A 3 -0.87 0.16 7.46
C LEU A 3 -0.21 0.09 8.83
N ASP A 4 0.97 -0.51 8.83
CA ASP A 4 1.93 -0.50 9.94
C ASP A 4 3.23 0.16 9.49
N VAL A 5 3.89 0.85 10.41
CA VAL A 5 5.22 1.44 10.21
C VAL A 5 6.11 0.98 11.35
N VAL A 6 7.24 0.37 11.01
CA VAL A 6 8.26 -0.06 11.97
C VAL A 6 9.56 0.66 11.65
N GLU A 7 10.16 1.27 12.65
CA GLU A 7 11.50 1.84 12.56
C GLU A 7 12.52 0.86 13.16
N THR A 8 13.62 0.65 12.45
CA THR A 8 14.80 -0.05 12.97
C THR A 8 16.01 0.90 12.98
N GLU A 9 17.16 0.44 13.44
CA GLU A 9 18.40 1.22 13.33
C GLU A 9 18.83 1.50 11.88
N LYS A 10 18.41 0.67 10.92
CA LYS A 10 18.92 0.70 9.53
C LYS A 10 17.89 1.16 8.51
N GLU A 11 16.60 0.98 8.77
CA GLU A 11 15.53 1.23 7.81
C GLU A 11 14.18 1.44 8.48
N TYR A 12 13.27 2.09 7.75
CA TYR A 12 11.83 2.02 7.99
C TYR A 12 11.21 0.91 7.16
N VAL A 13 10.32 0.13 7.76
CA VAL A 13 9.52 -0.89 7.09
C VAL A 13 8.06 -0.51 7.17
N VAL A 14 7.43 -0.29 6.03
CA VAL A 14 6.00 0.04 5.93
C VAL A 14 5.28 -1.16 5.33
N ARG A 15 4.21 -1.61 5.99
CA ARG A 15 3.34 -2.68 5.48
C ARG A 15 1.95 -2.13 5.26
N ALA A 16 1.35 -2.43 4.11
CA ALA A 16 0.00 -1.98 3.78
C ALA A 16 -0.84 -3.14 3.24
N ASP A 17 -2.04 -3.31 3.79
CA ASP A 17 -2.98 -4.34 3.38
C ASP A 17 -3.67 -3.96 2.07
N LEU A 18 -3.26 -4.63 0.99
CA LEU A 18 -3.74 -4.44 -0.37
C LEU A 18 -4.20 -5.76 -1.03
N PRO A 19 -5.06 -6.56 -0.36
CA PRO A 19 -5.54 -7.81 -0.94
C PRO A 19 -6.24 -7.61 -2.27
N GLY A 20 -5.96 -8.51 -3.21
CA GLY A 20 -6.54 -8.51 -4.56
C GLY A 20 -5.95 -7.48 -5.50
N MET A 21 -4.86 -6.80 -5.14
CA MET A 21 -4.16 -5.86 -6.01
C MET A 21 -2.79 -6.39 -6.41
N LYS A 22 -2.38 -6.05 -7.63
CA LYS A 22 -1.02 -6.26 -8.10
C LYS A 22 -0.14 -5.08 -7.70
N LYS A 23 1.19 -5.31 -7.62
CA LYS A 23 2.16 -4.28 -7.25
C LYS A 23 2.14 -3.08 -8.22
N ASP A 24 1.94 -3.33 -9.52
CA ASP A 24 1.90 -2.30 -10.57
C ASP A 24 0.60 -1.47 -10.56
N GLU A 25 -0.42 -1.88 -9.82
CA GLU A 25 -1.65 -1.12 -9.59
C GLU A 25 -1.53 -0.13 -8.41
N VAL A 26 -0.35 -0.06 -7.78
CA VAL A 26 -0.07 0.79 -6.61
C VAL A 26 0.97 1.83 -6.97
N THR A 27 0.64 3.10 -6.73
CA THR A 27 1.55 4.23 -6.89
C THR A 27 2.14 4.61 -5.55
N ILE A 28 3.47 4.75 -5.51
CA ILE A 28 4.24 5.06 -4.32
C ILE A 28 5.11 6.28 -4.63
N SER A 29 5.06 7.29 -3.79
CA SER A 29 5.91 8.47 -3.91
C SER A 29 6.38 8.95 -2.54
N MET A 30 7.54 9.60 -2.51
CA MET A 30 8.08 10.25 -1.33
C MET A 30 8.37 11.71 -1.70
N GLN A 31 7.80 12.65 -0.96
CA GLN A 31 8.04 14.07 -1.14
C GLN A 31 8.08 14.76 0.23
N ASP A 32 9.13 15.55 0.49
CA ASP A 32 9.27 16.36 1.72
C ASP A 32 9.06 15.55 3.02
N GLY A 33 9.57 14.31 3.06
CA GLY A 33 9.43 13.39 4.20
C GLY A 33 8.05 12.71 4.30
N VAL A 34 7.19 12.88 3.30
CA VAL A 34 5.85 12.28 3.25
C VAL A 34 5.83 11.11 2.27
N LEU A 35 5.66 9.89 2.78
CA LEU A 35 5.40 8.71 1.97
C LEU A 35 3.92 8.66 1.63
N SER A 36 3.61 8.65 0.34
CA SER A 36 2.27 8.48 -0.20
C SER A 36 2.12 7.10 -0.86
N ILE A 37 1.09 6.35 -0.46
CA ILE A 37 0.70 5.07 -1.07
C ILE A 37 -0.73 5.22 -1.59
N SER A 38 -0.94 5.03 -2.88
CA SER A 38 -2.22 5.24 -3.53
C SER A 38 -2.53 4.21 -4.61
N GLY A 39 -3.80 4.07 -4.96
CA GLY A 39 -4.25 3.15 -5.99
C GLY A 39 -5.77 3.11 -6.10
N ASP A 40 -6.28 2.30 -7.03
CA ASP A 40 -7.72 2.10 -7.24
C ASP A 40 -8.05 0.61 -7.18
N ARG A 41 -8.71 0.19 -6.10
CA ARG A 41 -9.12 -1.20 -5.95
C ARG A 41 -10.41 -1.44 -6.72
N LYS A 42 -10.34 -2.21 -7.80
CA LYS A 42 -11.52 -2.51 -8.62
C LYS A 42 -12.56 -3.29 -7.83
N ALA A 43 -13.84 -2.94 -8.03
CA ALA A 43 -14.95 -3.74 -7.56
C ALA A 43 -14.96 -5.10 -8.27
N GLU A 44 -15.36 -6.15 -7.55
CA GLU A 44 -15.54 -7.46 -8.15
C GLU A 44 -16.76 -7.48 -9.05
N THR A 45 -16.55 -7.82 -10.32
CA THR A 45 -17.63 -8.09 -11.26
C THR A 45 -18.31 -9.39 -10.85
N VAL A 46 -19.56 -9.29 -10.44
CA VAL A 46 -20.42 -10.44 -10.17
C VAL A 46 -21.28 -10.65 -11.41
N GLU A 47 -21.34 -11.88 -11.93
CA GLU A 47 -22.19 -12.21 -13.07
C GLU A 47 -23.65 -11.87 -12.77
N SER A 48 -24.42 -11.51 -13.80
CA SER A 48 -25.83 -11.15 -13.65
C SER A 48 -26.71 -12.26 -13.08
N THR A 49 -26.23 -13.51 -13.12
CA THR A 49 -26.86 -14.71 -12.58
C THR A 49 -26.67 -14.87 -11.06
N HIS A 50 -25.77 -14.10 -10.44
CA HIS A 50 -25.39 -14.25 -9.04
C HIS A 50 -26.02 -13.15 -8.17
N GLN A 51 -26.50 -13.54 -6.99
CA GLN A 51 -27.07 -12.62 -6.01
C GLN A 51 -26.00 -12.21 -4.98
N ARG A 52 -25.84 -10.90 -4.76
CA ARG A 52 -25.00 -10.38 -3.68
C ARG A 52 -25.82 -10.36 -2.38
N HIS A 53 -25.30 -10.97 -1.33
CA HIS A 53 -25.93 -10.95 -0.01
C HIS A 53 -25.34 -9.85 0.91
N VAL A 54 -24.03 -9.65 0.86
CA VAL A 54 -23.30 -8.67 1.69
C VAL A 54 -22.10 -8.12 0.90
N ILE A 55 -21.79 -6.82 1.11
CA ILE A 55 -20.58 -6.18 0.59
C ILE A 55 -19.94 -5.37 1.71
N GLU A 56 -18.82 -5.86 2.23
CA GLU A 56 -18.02 -5.17 3.26
C GLU A 56 -16.62 -4.82 2.75
N ARG A 57 -16.15 -5.56 1.75
CA ARG A 57 -14.85 -5.33 1.12
C ARG A 57 -14.85 -3.97 0.43
N TYR A 58 -14.00 -3.08 0.92
CA TYR A 58 -13.74 -1.80 0.30
C TYR A 58 -13.27 -1.98 -1.14
N HIS A 59 -13.78 -1.15 -2.05
CA HIS A 59 -13.33 -0.94 -3.43
C HIS A 59 -13.36 0.57 -3.74
N GLY A 60 -12.60 0.98 -4.74
CA GLY A 60 -12.40 2.36 -5.14
C GLY A 60 -11.00 2.90 -4.81
N ARG A 61 -10.84 4.21 -4.99
CA ARG A 61 -9.57 4.92 -4.83
C ARG A 61 -9.20 5.09 -3.37
N PHE A 62 -7.97 4.73 -3.04
CA PHE A 62 -7.38 5.00 -1.74
C PHE A 62 -6.12 5.85 -1.86
N GLN A 63 -5.85 6.60 -0.80
CA GLN A 63 -4.59 7.29 -0.58
C GLN A 63 -4.28 7.26 0.90
N ARG A 64 -3.05 6.87 1.25
CA ARG A 64 -2.50 6.97 2.60
C ARG A 64 -1.25 7.83 2.54
N GLN A 65 -1.13 8.72 3.50
CA GLN A 65 0.04 9.56 3.67
C GLN A 65 0.53 9.41 5.11
N ILE A 66 1.83 9.21 5.25
CA ILE A 66 2.51 9.08 6.53
C ILE A 66 3.82 9.86 6.48
N HIS A 67 4.12 10.57 7.56
CA HIS A 67 5.42 11.20 7.75
C HIS A 67 6.45 10.14 8.13
N ILE A 68 7.57 10.15 7.43
CA ILE A 68 8.75 9.36 7.76
C ILE A 68 9.87 10.36 8.13
N PRO A 69 10.38 10.34 9.37
CA PRO A 69 11.48 11.22 9.79
C PRO A 69 12.69 11.04 8.86
N VAL A 70 13.26 12.15 8.40
CA VAL A 70 14.15 12.17 7.23
C VAL A 70 15.60 11.82 7.59
N ASP A 71 16.04 10.71 7.01
CA ASP A 71 17.34 10.50 6.31
C ASP A 71 17.16 9.32 5.32
N VAL A 72 15.99 9.22 4.67
CA VAL A 72 15.71 8.04 3.83
C VAL A 72 16.37 8.17 2.45
N VAL A 73 17.30 7.27 2.14
CA VAL A 73 17.89 7.17 0.79
C VAL A 73 16.90 6.47 -0.14
N VAL A 74 15.98 7.25 -0.73
CA VAL A 74 14.93 6.75 -1.63
C VAL A 74 15.49 5.91 -2.79
N THR A 75 16.71 6.19 -3.24
CA THR A 75 17.39 5.46 -4.32
C THR A 75 17.54 3.96 -4.03
N ASN A 76 17.62 3.58 -2.75
CA ASN A 76 17.79 2.19 -2.32
C ASN A 76 16.50 1.59 -1.73
N ALA A 77 15.37 2.29 -1.87
CA ALA A 77 14.08 1.77 -1.43
C ALA A 77 13.69 0.53 -2.23
N SER A 78 13.05 -0.43 -1.56
CA SER A 78 12.50 -1.62 -2.21
C SER A 78 11.04 -1.83 -1.85
N ALA A 79 10.31 -2.46 -2.76
CA ALA A 79 8.89 -2.76 -2.61
C ALA A 79 8.60 -4.19 -3.04
N THR A 80 7.91 -4.95 -2.22
CA THR A 80 7.43 -6.30 -2.53
C THR A 80 5.95 -6.41 -2.25
N MET A 81 5.25 -7.27 -2.99
CA MET A 81 3.84 -7.58 -2.77
C MET A 81 3.73 -9.08 -2.61
N GLU A 82 3.32 -9.53 -1.43
CA GLU A 82 3.17 -10.95 -1.14
C GLU A 82 1.88 -11.18 -0.33
N ASN A 83 1.07 -12.16 -0.73
CA ASN A 83 -0.17 -12.53 -0.05
C ASN A 83 -1.13 -11.36 0.23
N GLY A 84 -1.13 -10.34 -0.65
CA GLY A 84 -1.98 -9.15 -0.52
C GLY A 84 -1.44 -8.09 0.44
N VAL A 85 -0.17 -8.19 0.87
CA VAL A 85 0.50 -7.18 1.69
C VAL A 85 1.62 -6.56 0.88
N LEU A 86 1.60 -5.23 0.76
CA LEU A 86 2.71 -4.46 0.23
C LEU A 86 3.70 -4.20 1.36
N GLU A 87 4.94 -4.62 1.21
CA GLU A 87 6.05 -4.26 2.10
C GLU A 87 6.98 -3.29 1.38
N LEU A 88 7.25 -2.15 2.03
CA LEU A 88 8.21 -1.14 1.60
C LEU A 88 9.35 -1.07 2.60
N LYS A 89 10.57 -1.17 2.09
CA LYS A 89 11.79 -0.97 2.88
C LYS A 89 12.46 0.31 2.45
N LEU A 90 12.71 1.16 3.43
CA LEU A 90 13.21 2.52 3.26
C LEU A 90 14.49 2.67 4.10
N PRO A 91 15.67 2.42 3.53
CA PRO A 91 16.94 2.54 4.23
C PRO A 91 17.16 3.97 4.75
N LYS A 92 17.68 4.08 5.97
CA LYS A 92 18.22 5.31 6.54
C LYS A 92 19.58 5.67 5.92
#